data_AF-A0A8S1AK40-F1
#
_entry.id   AF-A0A8S1AK40-F1
#
_cell.length_a   1.000
_cell.length_b   1.000
_cell.length_c   1.000
_cell.angle_alpha   90.00
_cell.angle_beta   90.00
_cell.angle_gamma   90.00
#
_symmetry.space_group_name_H-M   'P 1'
#
loop_
_entity.id
_entity.type
_entity.pdbx_description
1 polymer ?
#
loop_
_entity_poly.entity_id
_entity_poly.type
_entity_poly.pdbx_seq_one_letter_code
_entity_poly.pdbx_strand_id
1 'polypeptide(L)'
;MISNLFCGNCKALQAPDKGNNYFKIMGIKESYDLDEIELANKYKDLQKYLHPDKFATRDKMEQEISAQYSSLVNEAYKTLLEPLARGIYMLHLRGKKIPEKTEIDKEFLMKIMEKNEEVENAASKAEIMQLNEENKTVIKDLQRQVSSAFFDVNSERYLDKVIQGSPTSIAKYPVLAQLLLDAWGSQEYLQHCAGIILTSRHVLSAAHCFQYNENTKRNYSVPTHWRIRVGSSYRTRGGAMHKLKTIITHEDFNKYYYTNDIAIVIVSKQFTFNNNVKQSTIIKQGVEINVDSPCQLVGWGVLEPDGPQPDQLQHTILNIIDHKICEYRYSTIGAVIQDSMMCAGRLDTAGPDGCFGDSGGPLFYKGLVVGLVSFGYSCGHKYYPGVYTKVSHFTNWVVNTVKKNK
;
A
#
# COMPACT_ATOMS: atom_id res chain seq x y z
N MET A 1 19.90 -15.77 17.41
CA MET A 1 19.31 -17.11 17.22
C MET A 1 20.32 -18.25 17.24
N ILE A 2 21.52 -18.09 16.67
CA ILE A 2 22.59 -19.09 16.76
C ILE A 2 23.05 -19.33 18.21
N SER A 3 22.89 -18.32 19.09
CA SER A 3 23.27 -18.40 20.52
C SER A 3 22.51 -19.43 21.36
N ASN A 4 21.38 -19.95 20.88
CA ASN A 4 20.55 -20.91 21.64
C ASN A 4 20.65 -22.34 21.09
N LEU A 5 21.37 -22.56 19.97
CA LEU A 5 21.60 -23.90 19.41
C LEU A 5 22.70 -24.65 20.16
N PHE A 6 23.65 -23.91 20.75
CA PHE A 6 24.80 -24.46 21.42
C PHE A 6 24.82 -24.01 22.88
N CYS A 7 25.18 -24.90 23.79
CA CYS A 7 25.37 -24.54 25.19
C CYS A 7 26.47 -23.49 25.33
N GLY A 8 26.19 -22.38 26.02
CA GLY A 8 27.17 -21.31 26.24
C GLY A 8 28.44 -21.74 27.00
N ASN A 9 28.35 -22.83 27.78
CA ASN A 9 29.46 -23.35 28.57
C ASN A 9 30.23 -24.47 27.87
N CYS A 10 29.55 -25.53 27.41
CA CYS A 10 30.21 -26.70 26.82
C CYS A 10 30.22 -26.72 25.29
N LYS A 11 29.56 -25.75 24.63
CA LYS A 11 29.41 -25.66 23.17
C LYS A 11 28.74 -26.88 22.51
N ALA A 12 28.17 -27.80 23.29
CA ALA A 12 27.44 -28.94 22.78
C ALA A 12 26.12 -28.51 22.13
N LEU A 13 25.76 -29.16 21.03
CA LEU A 13 24.49 -28.95 20.34
C LEU A 13 23.33 -29.33 21.27
N GLN A 14 22.40 -28.40 21.47
CA GLN A 14 21.23 -28.60 22.32
C GLN A 14 20.07 -29.11 21.49
N ALA A 15 19.21 -29.98 22.04
CA ALA A 15 18.06 -30.52 21.33
C ALA A 15 17.03 -29.44 20.95
N PRO A 16 16.28 -29.60 19.84
CA PRO A 16 15.22 -28.67 19.46
C PRO A 16 14.10 -28.65 20.50
N ASP A 17 13.70 -27.45 20.90
CA ASP A 17 12.54 -27.26 21.77
C ASP A 17 11.28 -27.74 21.04
N LYS A 18 10.60 -28.73 21.64
CA LYS A 18 9.41 -29.39 21.09
C LYS A 18 8.21 -28.44 20.94
N GLY A 19 8.26 -27.24 21.53
CA GLY A 19 7.22 -26.20 21.41
C GLY A 19 7.46 -25.16 20.30
N ASN A 20 8.54 -25.26 19.52
CA ASN A 20 8.86 -24.27 18.50
C ASN A 20 8.17 -24.54 17.15
N ASN A 21 7.54 -23.51 16.61
CA ASN A 21 6.99 -23.52 15.25
C ASN A 21 8.11 -23.27 14.20
N TYR A 22 7.82 -23.52 12.93
CA TYR A 22 8.77 -23.40 11.83
C TYR A 22 9.34 -21.99 11.70
N PHE A 23 8.58 -20.95 12.00
CA PHE A 23 9.07 -19.57 11.98
C PHE A 23 10.15 -19.33 13.05
N LYS A 24 9.96 -19.86 14.26
CA LYS A 24 10.96 -19.81 15.33
C LYS A 24 12.21 -20.64 15.02
N ILE A 25 12.04 -21.81 14.39
CA ILE A 25 13.15 -22.67 13.97
C ILE A 25 14.00 -21.96 12.90
N MET A 26 13.34 -21.38 11.88
CA MET A 26 13.99 -20.66 10.79
C MET A 26 14.51 -19.28 11.19
N GLY A 27 13.95 -18.75 12.27
CA GLY A 27 14.37 -17.50 12.83
C GLY A 27 13.94 -16.27 12.08
N ILE A 28 12.70 -16.31 11.62
CA ILE A 28 12.03 -15.29 10.86
C ILE A 28 10.71 -14.93 11.54
N LYS A 29 10.17 -13.76 11.18
CA LYS A 29 8.87 -13.33 11.71
C LYS A 29 7.77 -14.27 11.21
N GLU A 30 6.84 -14.64 12.10
CA GLU A 30 5.60 -15.33 11.73
C GLU A 30 4.72 -14.41 10.87
N SER A 31 4.69 -14.68 9.57
CA SER A 31 3.97 -13.91 8.55
C SER A 31 3.60 -14.80 7.37
N TYR A 32 2.45 -14.52 6.76
CA TYR A 32 2.10 -15.15 5.48
C TYR A 32 2.96 -14.58 4.36
N ASP A 33 3.22 -13.27 4.35
CA ASP A 33 4.09 -12.62 3.37
C ASP A 33 5.53 -12.65 3.87
N LEU A 34 6.27 -13.70 3.51
CA LEU A 34 7.68 -13.86 3.83
C LEU A 34 8.56 -13.33 2.69
N ASP A 35 9.72 -12.79 3.05
CA ASP A 35 10.82 -12.56 2.12
C ASP A 35 11.51 -13.90 1.81
N GLU A 36 11.37 -14.37 0.57
CA GLU A 36 11.95 -15.64 0.10
C GLU A 36 13.49 -15.62 0.12
N ILE A 37 14.11 -14.45 -0.08
CA ILE A 37 15.57 -14.29 -0.03
C ILE A 37 16.04 -14.41 1.41
N GLU A 38 15.35 -13.76 2.35
CA GLU A 38 15.63 -13.92 3.78
C GLU A 38 15.49 -15.38 4.20
N LEU A 39 14.38 -16.03 3.83
CA LEU A 39 14.10 -17.43 4.15
C LEU A 39 15.19 -18.36 3.60
N ALA A 40 15.60 -18.19 2.35
CA ALA A 40 16.65 -18.98 1.72
C ALA A 40 18.04 -18.75 2.36
N ASN A 41 18.35 -17.52 2.77
CA ASN A 41 19.59 -17.20 3.48
C ASN A 41 19.60 -17.85 4.87
N LYS A 42 18.50 -17.76 5.62
CA LYS A 42 18.35 -18.42 6.93
C LYS A 42 18.48 -19.93 6.82
N TYR A 43 17.86 -20.53 5.81
CA TYR A 43 18.00 -21.96 5.51
C TYR A 43 19.47 -22.35 5.31
N LYS A 44 20.19 -21.63 4.44
CA LYS A 44 21.61 -21.88 4.16
C LYS A 44 22.47 -21.71 5.41
N ASP A 45 22.22 -20.66 6.19
CA ASP A 45 22.93 -20.42 7.45
C ASP A 45 22.71 -21.55 8.45
N LEU A 46 21.45 -21.99 8.65
CA LEU A 46 21.13 -23.09 9.56
C LEU A 46 21.75 -24.41 9.10
N GLN A 47 21.65 -24.76 7.82
CA GLN A 47 22.31 -25.94 7.27
C GLN A 47 23.83 -25.88 7.45
N LYS A 48 24.45 -24.68 7.33
CA LYS A 48 25.87 -24.51 7.61
C LYS A 48 26.23 -24.88 9.06
N TYR A 49 25.36 -24.74 10.04
CA TYR A 49 25.67 -25.09 11.43
C TYR A 49 25.15 -26.45 11.87
N LEU A 50 24.13 -27.00 11.18
CA LEU A 50 23.35 -28.14 11.67
C LEU A 50 23.41 -29.37 10.75
N HIS A 51 24.08 -29.30 9.59
CA HIS A 51 24.17 -30.42 8.65
C HIS A 51 24.84 -31.67 9.28
N PRO A 52 24.28 -32.88 9.12
CA PRO A 52 24.76 -34.11 9.77
C PRO A 52 26.24 -34.42 9.54
N ASP A 53 26.77 -34.13 8.35
CA ASP A 53 28.18 -34.34 8.01
C ASP A 53 29.16 -33.63 8.96
N LYS A 54 28.73 -32.53 9.60
CA LYS A 54 29.55 -31.79 10.54
C LYS A 54 29.64 -32.44 11.93
N PHE A 55 28.75 -33.39 12.20
CA PHE A 55 28.63 -34.06 13.48
C PHE A 55 29.02 -35.54 13.39
N ALA A 56 29.43 -36.05 12.22
CA ALA A 56 29.80 -37.46 12.00
C ALA A 56 30.87 -38.01 12.97
N THR A 57 31.72 -37.13 13.52
CA THR A 57 32.79 -37.48 14.49
C THR A 57 32.44 -37.12 15.94
N ARG A 58 31.25 -36.57 16.20
CA ARG A 58 30.77 -36.20 17.54
C ARG A 58 30.15 -37.39 18.26
N ASP A 59 29.76 -37.20 19.52
CA ASP A 59 29.06 -38.26 20.26
C ASP A 59 27.71 -38.59 19.61
N LYS A 60 27.19 -39.79 19.91
CA LYS A 60 25.93 -40.28 19.31
C LYS A 60 24.74 -39.35 19.58
N MET A 61 24.74 -38.66 20.72
CA MET A 61 23.66 -37.77 21.11
C MET A 61 23.68 -36.50 20.24
N GLU A 62 24.85 -35.88 20.02
CA GLU A 62 25.00 -34.75 19.10
C GLU A 62 24.70 -35.12 17.64
N GLN A 63 25.05 -36.35 17.20
CA GLN A 63 24.70 -36.87 15.88
C GLN A 63 23.18 -36.98 15.69
N GLU A 64 22.49 -37.59 16.65
CA GLU A 64 21.03 -37.73 16.64
C GLU A 64 20.33 -36.36 16.65
N ILE A 65 20.82 -35.43 17.48
CA ILE A 65 20.28 -34.07 17.56
C ILE A 65 20.48 -33.32 16.23
N SER A 66 21.66 -33.41 15.61
CA SER A 66 21.92 -32.77 14.31
C SER A 66 21.04 -33.34 13.19
N ALA A 67 20.83 -34.65 13.15
CA ALA A 67 19.93 -35.28 12.20
C ALA A 67 18.47 -34.78 12.38
N GLN A 68 18.01 -34.68 13.63
CA GLN A 68 16.68 -34.13 13.94
C GLN A 68 16.53 -32.67 13.48
N TYR A 69 17.53 -31.81 13.76
CA TYR A 69 17.50 -30.42 13.30
C TYR A 69 17.53 -30.28 11.78
N SER A 70 18.35 -31.06 11.10
CA SER A 70 18.44 -30.98 9.63
C SER A 70 17.10 -31.35 8.99
N SER A 71 16.44 -32.40 9.48
CA SER A 71 15.08 -32.77 9.05
C SER A 71 14.08 -31.64 9.31
N LEU A 72 14.07 -31.09 10.54
CA LEU A 72 13.15 -30.02 10.92
C LEU A 72 13.36 -28.73 10.11
N VAL A 73 14.60 -28.34 9.83
CA VAL A 73 14.93 -27.17 9.03
C VAL A 73 14.52 -27.37 7.56
N ASN A 74 14.68 -28.58 7.02
CA ASN A 74 14.23 -28.92 5.67
C ASN A 74 12.71 -28.84 5.55
N GLU A 75 11.99 -29.44 6.51
CA GLU A 75 10.53 -29.38 6.56
C GLU A 75 10.04 -27.95 6.73
N ALA A 76 10.62 -27.20 7.67
CA ALA A 76 10.30 -25.80 7.90
C ALA A 76 10.51 -24.95 6.64
N TYR A 77 11.66 -25.10 5.97
CA TYR A 77 11.93 -24.37 4.73
C TYR A 77 10.94 -24.73 3.62
N LYS A 78 10.69 -26.03 3.39
CA LYS A 78 9.75 -26.48 2.36
C LYS A 78 8.33 -25.98 2.62
N THR A 79 7.84 -26.08 3.86
CA THR A 79 6.50 -25.62 4.24
C THR A 79 6.39 -24.10 4.16
N LEU A 80 7.41 -23.37 4.62
CA LEU A 80 7.40 -21.91 4.61
C LEU A 80 7.72 -21.32 3.25
N LEU A 81 8.32 -22.04 2.29
CA LEU A 81 8.58 -21.51 0.96
C LEU A 81 7.29 -21.40 0.13
N GLU A 82 6.44 -22.42 0.16
CA GLU A 82 5.23 -22.51 -0.65
C GLU A 82 4.06 -21.74 0.00
N PRO A 83 3.46 -20.73 -0.65
CA PRO A 83 2.42 -19.89 -0.04
C PRO A 83 1.20 -20.66 0.49
N LEU A 84 0.72 -21.67 -0.26
CA LEU A 84 -0.41 -22.50 0.17
C LEU A 84 -0.05 -23.35 1.41
N ALA A 85 1.10 -24.02 1.39
CA ALA A 85 1.55 -24.85 2.51
C ALA A 85 1.80 -23.99 3.75
N ARG A 86 2.39 -22.80 3.58
CA ARG A 86 2.59 -21.79 4.63
C ARG A 86 1.26 -21.36 5.23
N GLY A 87 0.26 -21.05 4.41
CA GLY A 87 -1.07 -20.67 4.87
C GLY A 87 -1.74 -21.78 5.69
N ILE A 88 -1.76 -23.01 5.17
CA ILE A 88 -2.32 -24.17 5.90
C ILE A 88 -1.60 -24.38 7.23
N TYR A 89 -0.27 -24.26 7.24
CA TYR A 89 0.53 -24.37 8.46
C TYR A 89 0.19 -23.28 9.48
N MET A 90 0.04 -22.03 9.04
CA MET A 90 -0.36 -20.92 9.92
C MET A 90 -1.77 -21.12 10.51
N LEU A 91 -2.70 -21.68 9.75
CA LEU A 91 -4.03 -22.05 10.28
C LEU A 91 -3.92 -23.16 11.33
N HIS A 92 -3.05 -24.14 11.10
CA HIS A 92 -2.78 -25.20 12.05
C HIS A 92 -2.23 -24.66 13.38
N LEU A 93 -1.31 -23.70 13.34
CA LEU A 93 -0.80 -23.01 14.53
C LEU A 93 -1.90 -22.29 15.32
N ARG A 94 -2.98 -21.88 14.65
CA ARG A 94 -4.17 -21.25 15.24
C ARG A 94 -5.26 -22.25 15.64
N GLY A 95 -4.97 -23.56 15.58
CA GLY A 95 -5.92 -24.62 15.92
C GLY A 95 -7.02 -24.85 14.88
N LYS A 96 -6.90 -24.30 13.67
CA LYS A 96 -7.81 -24.54 12.55
C LYS A 96 -7.25 -25.66 11.67
N LYS A 97 -8.07 -26.63 11.29
CA LYS A 97 -7.70 -27.72 10.38
C LYS A 97 -8.51 -27.60 9.10
N ILE A 98 -7.83 -27.60 7.95
CA ILE A 98 -8.45 -27.74 6.64
C ILE A 98 -8.47 -29.25 6.31
N PRO A 99 -9.62 -29.84 5.99
CA PRO A 99 -9.68 -31.24 5.54
C PRO A 99 -8.88 -31.45 4.25
N GLU A 100 -8.11 -32.54 4.16
CA GLU A 100 -7.36 -32.91 2.94
C GLU A 100 -8.27 -33.20 1.74
N LYS A 101 -9.55 -33.52 1.99
CA LYS A 101 -10.57 -33.72 0.97
C LYS A 101 -11.65 -32.65 1.15
N THR A 102 -11.46 -31.52 0.50
CA THR A 102 -12.53 -30.53 0.36
C THR A 102 -13.37 -30.95 -0.85
N GLU A 103 -14.69 -31.06 -0.68
CA GLU A 103 -15.58 -31.20 -1.83
C GLU A 103 -15.33 -30.00 -2.75
N ILE A 104 -14.84 -30.28 -3.95
CA ILE A 104 -14.52 -29.23 -4.90
C ILE A 104 -15.85 -28.65 -5.36
N ASP A 105 -15.99 -27.34 -5.17
CA ASP A 105 -17.17 -26.61 -5.61
C ASP A 105 -17.44 -26.87 -7.10
N LYS A 106 -18.71 -27.09 -7.46
CA LYS A 106 -19.10 -27.47 -8.83
C LYS A 106 -18.71 -26.40 -9.84
N GLU A 107 -18.76 -25.12 -9.46
CA GLU A 107 -18.34 -24.01 -10.32
C GLU A 107 -16.83 -24.04 -10.55
N PHE A 108 -16.05 -24.39 -9.52
CA PHE A 108 -14.60 -24.55 -9.67
C PHE A 108 -14.22 -25.77 -10.50
N LEU A 109 -14.94 -26.88 -10.37
CA LEU A 109 -14.77 -28.06 -11.23
C LEU A 109 -15.01 -27.72 -12.70
N MET A 110 -16.07 -26.96 -13.01
CA MET A 110 -16.33 -26.51 -14.38
C MET A 110 -15.18 -25.65 -14.92
N LYS A 111 -14.66 -24.71 -14.11
CA LYS A 111 -13.49 -23.89 -14.50
C LYS A 111 -12.23 -24.72 -14.78
N ILE A 112 -11.99 -25.79 -14.02
CA ILE A 112 -10.88 -26.72 -14.27
C ILE A 112 -11.09 -27.44 -15.62
N MET A 113 -12.30 -27.94 -15.88
CA MET A 113 -12.63 -28.64 -17.12
C MET A 113 -12.48 -27.73 -18.34
N GLU A 114 -13.01 -26.51 -18.28
CA GLU A 114 -12.86 -25.48 -19.33
C GLU A 114 -11.38 -25.18 -19.59
N LYS A 115 -10.59 -24.96 -18.54
CA LYS A 115 -9.16 -24.65 -18.70
C LYS A 115 -8.36 -25.83 -19.26
N ASN A 116 -8.72 -27.07 -18.91
CA ASN A 116 -8.09 -28.26 -19.50
C ASN A 116 -8.44 -28.39 -20.99
N GLU A 117 -9.69 -28.12 -21.38
CA GLU A 117 -10.12 -28.11 -22.78
C GLU A 117 -9.38 -27.03 -23.58
N GLU A 118 -9.19 -25.83 -23.03
CA GLU A 118 -8.37 -24.77 -23.65
C GLU A 118 -6.92 -25.19 -23.86
N VAL A 119 -6.33 -25.92 -22.91
CA VAL A 119 -4.96 -26.44 -23.02
C VAL A 119 -4.86 -27.54 -24.07
N GLU A 120 -5.83 -28.45 -24.14
CA GLU A 120 -5.87 -29.53 -25.15
C GLU A 120 -6.07 -28.98 -26.57
N ASN A 121 -6.86 -27.91 -26.71
CA ASN A 121 -7.15 -27.28 -27.99
C ASN A 121 -6.10 -26.26 -28.44
N ALA A 122 -5.10 -25.95 -27.61
CA ALA A 122 -4.05 -25.01 -27.96
C ALA A 122 -3.24 -25.50 -29.16
N ALA A 123 -3.28 -24.76 -30.27
CA ALA A 123 -2.65 -25.12 -31.53
C ALA A 123 -1.15 -24.79 -31.58
N SER A 124 -0.66 -24.03 -30.58
CA SER A 124 0.73 -23.59 -30.55
C SER A 124 1.32 -23.52 -29.14
N LYS A 125 2.65 -23.61 -29.07
CA LYS A 125 3.39 -23.39 -27.82
C LYS A 125 3.16 -21.99 -27.24
N ALA A 126 2.92 -20.99 -28.10
CA ALA A 126 2.65 -19.62 -27.67
C ALA A 126 1.32 -19.51 -26.90
N GLU A 127 0.27 -20.19 -27.37
CA GLU A 127 -1.03 -20.25 -26.69
C GLU A 127 -0.92 -20.96 -25.33
N ILE A 128 -0.18 -22.07 -25.24
CA ILE A 128 0.08 -22.75 -23.96
C ILE A 128 0.81 -21.83 -22.98
N MET A 129 1.79 -21.05 -23.46
CA MET A 129 2.50 -20.09 -22.61
C MET A 129 1.59 -18.97 -22.13
N GLN A 130 0.66 -18.50 -22.96
CA GLN A 130 -0.35 -17.51 -22.57
C GLN A 130 -1.29 -18.06 -21.48
N LEU A 131 -1.85 -19.25 -21.67
CA LEU A 131 -2.73 -19.90 -20.69
C LEU A 131 -2.02 -20.11 -19.34
N ASN A 132 -0.72 -20.44 -19.38
CA ASN A 132 0.08 -20.54 -18.16
C ASN A 132 0.27 -19.18 -17.45
N GLU A 133 0.47 -18.09 -18.18
CA GLU A 133 0.56 -16.75 -17.58
C GLU A 133 -0.79 -16.27 -17.00
N GLU A 134 -1.91 -16.62 -17.63
CA GLU A 134 -3.25 -16.38 -17.08
C GLU A 134 -3.45 -17.14 -15.77
N ASN A 135 -3.11 -18.43 -15.72
CA ASN A 135 -3.19 -19.23 -14.50
C ASN A 135 -2.29 -18.67 -13.39
N LYS A 136 -1.07 -18.24 -13.71
CA LYS A 136 -0.19 -17.56 -12.75
C LYS A 136 -0.81 -16.27 -12.23
N THR A 137 -1.53 -15.53 -13.07
CA THR A 137 -2.22 -14.30 -12.66
C THR A 137 -3.34 -14.59 -11.68
N VAL A 138 -4.15 -15.62 -11.94
CA VAL A 138 -5.20 -16.08 -11.01
C VAL A 138 -4.61 -16.54 -9.68
N ILE A 139 -3.54 -17.33 -9.71
CA ILE A 139 -2.84 -17.78 -8.50
C ILE A 139 -2.32 -16.58 -7.69
N LYS A 140 -1.71 -15.59 -8.34
CA LYS A 140 -1.25 -14.37 -7.67
C LYS A 140 -2.40 -13.58 -7.02
N ASP A 141 -3.56 -13.50 -7.69
CA ASP A 141 -4.73 -12.82 -7.13
C ASP A 141 -5.28 -13.56 -5.90
N LEU A 142 -5.43 -14.88 -5.98
CA LEU A 142 -5.84 -15.71 -4.84
C LEU A 142 -4.85 -15.61 -3.69
N GLN A 143 -3.54 -15.60 -3.97
CA GLN A 143 -2.50 -15.41 -2.95
C GLN A 143 -2.63 -14.04 -2.26
N ARG A 144 -2.99 -12.98 -2.98
CA ARG A 144 -3.27 -11.66 -2.38
C ARG A 144 -4.49 -11.70 -1.46
N GLN A 145 -5.56 -12.35 -1.88
CA GLN A 145 -6.77 -12.51 -1.05
C GLN A 145 -6.48 -13.31 0.24
N VAL A 146 -5.64 -14.35 0.14
CA VAL A 146 -5.19 -15.12 1.30
C VAL A 146 -4.28 -14.29 2.20
N SER A 147 -3.35 -13.51 1.63
CA SER A 147 -2.50 -12.57 2.36
C SER A 147 -3.33 -11.58 3.18
N SER A 148 -4.35 -10.96 2.57
CA SER A 148 -5.25 -10.04 3.29
C SER A 148 -6.02 -10.76 4.41
N ALA A 149 -6.50 -11.99 4.18
CA ALA A 149 -7.20 -12.75 5.22
C ALA A 149 -6.29 -13.14 6.40
N PHE A 150 -5.01 -13.49 6.17
CA PHE A 150 -4.07 -13.76 7.26
C PHE A 150 -3.67 -12.52 8.03
N PHE A 151 -3.72 -11.36 7.38
CA PHE A 151 -3.55 -10.05 7.99
C PHE A 151 -4.73 -9.73 8.93
N ASP A 152 -5.97 -9.95 8.47
CA ASP A 152 -7.19 -9.74 9.28
C ASP A 152 -7.25 -10.60 10.55
N VAL A 153 -6.76 -11.85 10.51
CA VAL A 153 -6.82 -12.74 11.70
C VAL A 153 -5.66 -12.50 12.68
N ASN A 154 -4.59 -11.78 12.29
CA ASN A 154 -3.56 -11.30 13.22
C ASN A 154 -3.93 -9.95 13.88
N SER A 155 -5.08 -9.36 13.52
CA SER A 155 -5.56 -8.08 14.06
C SER A 155 -5.92 -8.13 15.56
N GLU A 156 -6.14 -9.32 16.13
CA GLU A 156 -6.46 -9.43 17.57
C GLU A 156 -5.24 -9.30 18.51
N ARG A 157 -4.01 -9.13 18.00
CA ARG A 157 -2.83 -8.93 18.87
C ARG A 157 -1.87 -7.80 18.50
N TYR A 158 -2.19 -6.99 17.50
CA TYR A 158 -1.51 -5.72 17.23
C TYR A 158 -2.51 -4.65 16.80
N LEU A 159 -3.41 -4.28 17.74
CA LEU A 159 -3.99 -2.95 17.75
C LEU A 159 -2.90 -1.93 18.15
N ASP A 160 -1.92 -1.71 17.27
CA ASP A 160 -1.19 -0.44 17.29
C ASP A 160 -2.13 0.60 16.68
N LYS A 161 -3.01 1.13 17.54
CA LYS A 161 -3.86 2.31 17.30
C LYS A 161 -3.02 3.52 16.86
N VAL A 162 -2.62 3.65 15.60
CA VAL A 162 -2.01 4.89 15.11
C VAL A 162 -2.15 5.08 13.58
N ILE A 163 -3.32 5.47 13.07
CA ILE A 163 -3.34 6.53 12.03
C ILE A 163 -3.85 7.79 12.74
N GLN A 164 -2.93 8.45 13.45
CA GLN A 164 -3.24 9.58 14.32
C GLN A 164 -3.41 10.86 13.50
N GLY A 165 -4.58 11.03 12.91
CA GLY A 165 -5.14 12.34 12.63
C GLY A 165 -5.66 12.97 13.93
N SER A 166 -5.42 14.26 14.13
CA SER A 166 -6.12 15.05 15.15
C SER A 166 -7.23 15.88 14.50
N PRO A 167 -8.41 16.01 15.12
CA PRO A 167 -9.47 16.85 14.59
C PRO A 167 -9.00 18.29 14.43
N THR A 168 -9.30 18.86 13.27
CA THR A 168 -8.92 20.24 12.92
C THR A 168 -10.10 20.98 12.29
N SER A 169 -9.84 22.18 11.79
CA SER A 169 -10.85 23.05 11.19
C SER A 169 -10.37 23.60 9.85
N ILE A 170 -11.30 23.76 8.92
CA ILE A 170 -11.06 24.41 7.63
C ILE A 170 -10.54 25.84 7.77
N ALA A 171 -10.80 26.52 8.90
CA ALA A 171 -10.25 27.85 9.15
C ALA A 171 -8.71 27.85 9.26
N LYS A 172 -8.11 26.73 9.67
CA LYS A 172 -6.64 26.54 9.70
C LYS A 172 -6.08 26.19 8.32
N TYR A 173 -6.89 25.51 7.49
CA TYR A 173 -6.52 25.04 6.17
C TYR A 173 -7.54 25.50 5.11
N PRO A 174 -7.77 26.82 4.94
CA PRO A 174 -8.86 27.35 4.12
C PRO A 174 -8.64 27.15 2.61
N VAL A 175 -7.57 26.45 2.25
CA VAL A 175 -7.20 26.12 0.87
C VAL A 175 -7.68 24.74 0.44
N LEU A 176 -8.19 23.92 1.36
CA LEU A 176 -8.64 22.56 1.08
C LEU A 176 -9.95 22.56 0.29
N ALA A 177 -9.99 21.69 -0.71
CA ALA A 177 -11.15 21.41 -1.52
C ALA A 177 -11.48 19.91 -1.42
N GLN A 178 -12.73 19.61 -1.12
CA GLN A 178 -13.26 18.26 -1.05
C GLN A 178 -13.77 17.87 -2.45
N LEU A 179 -13.24 16.80 -3.06
CA LEU A 179 -13.70 16.31 -4.36
C LEU A 179 -14.70 15.17 -4.16
N LEU A 180 -15.95 15.44 -4.51
CA LEU A 180 -17.07 14.55 -4.34
C LEU A 180 -17.47 13.94 -5.68
N LEU A 181 -17.58 12.61 -5.74
CA LEU A 181 -17.89 11.85 -6.93
C LEU A 181 -19.26 11.18 -6.80
N ASP A 182 -20.07 11.28 -7.86
CA ASP A 182 -21.21 10.40 -8.12
C ASP A 182 -20.72 9.17 -8.90
N ALA A 183 -20.32 8.15 -8.16
CA ALA A 183 -19.67 6.96 -8.71
C ALA A 183 -20.66 6.04 -9.45
N TRP A 184 -21.96 6.13 -9.17
CA TRP A 184 -22.98 5.20 -9.67
C TRP A 184 -24.01 5.87 -10.58
N GLY A 185 -23.99 7.20 -10.71
CA GLY A 185 -25.01 7.95 -11.45
C GLY A 185 -26.32 8.14 -10.67
N SER A 186 -26.30 7.92 -9.36
CA SER A 186 -27.45 8.06 -8.46
C SER A 186 -27.69 9.52 -8.03
N GLN A 187 -26.84 10.46 -8.48
CA GLN A 187 -26.78 11.83 -7.97
C GLN A 187 -26.37 11.93 -6.49
N GLU A 188 -25.79 10.87 -5.93
CA GLU A 188 -25.20 10.88 -4.59
C GLU A 188 -23.69 11.15 -4.69
N TYR A 189 -23.26 12.32 -4.21
CA TYR A 189 -21.88 12.76 -4.32
C TYR A 189 -21.14 12.49 -3.01
N LEU A 190 -20.20 11.54 -3.05
CA LEU A 190 -19.44 11.08 -1.87
C LEU A 190 -17.96 11.46 -1.98
N GLN A 191 -17.30 11.58 -0.83
CA GLN A 191 -15.87 11.88 -0.76
C GLN A 191 -15.06 10.82 -1.48
N HIS A 192 -14.32 11.24 -2.50
CA HIS A 192 -13.44 10.35 -3.26
C HIS A 192 -11.99 10.82 -3.19
N CYS A 193 -11.76 12.12 -3.41
CA CYS A 193 -10.43 12.72 -3.38
C CYS A 193 -10.44 14.08 -2.67
N ALA A 194 -9.26 14.63 -2.46
CA ALA A 194 -9.04 15.98 -1.98
C ALA A 194 -8.35 16.82 -3.07
N GLY A 195 -8.31 18.13 -2.84
CA GLY A 195 -7.61 19.07 -3.71
C GLY A 195 -7.28 20.38 -2.99
N ILE A 196 -6.58 21.25 -3.71
CA ILE A 196 -6.08 22.52 -3.19
C ILE A 196 -6.47 23.69 -4.09
N ILE A 197 -7.10 24.71 -3.53
CA ILE A 197 -7.48 25.93 -4.24
C ILE A 197 -6.22 26.71 -4.67
N LEU A 198 -5.96 26.80 -5.98
CA LEU A 198 -4.85 27.57 -6.55
C LEU A 198 -5.25 28.98 -6.97
N THR A 199 -6.51 29.18 -7.37
CA THR A 199 -7.07 30.47 -7.76
C THR A 199 -8.57 30.47 -7.45
N SER A 200 -9.29 31.53 -7.79
CA SER A 200 -10.76 31.56 -7.66
C SER A 200 -11.47 30.54 -8.57
N ARG A 201 -10.78 29.86 -9.49
CA ARG A 201 -11.39 28.87 -10.41
C ARG A 201 -10.67 27.53 -10.48
N HIS A 202 -9.46 27.42 -9.96
CA HIS A 202 -8.59 26.27 -10.18
C HIS A 202 -8.30 25.53 -8.88
N VAL A 203 -8.36 24.21 -8.93
CA VAL A 203 -8.02 23.30 -7.84
C VAL A 203 -6.96 22.32 -8.33
N LEU A 204 -5.88 22.17 -7.58
CA LEU A 204 -4.85 21.14 -7.77
C LEU A 204 -5.30 19.83 -7.15
N SER A 205 -5.07 18.69 -7.81
CA SER A 205 -5.34 17.35 -7.28
C SER A 205 -4.45 16.31 -7.99
N ALA A 206 -4.69 15.02 -7.72
CA ALA A 206 -4.03 13.89 -8.37
C ALA A 206 -4.80 13.46 -9.63
N ALA A 207 -4.09 12.99 -10.65
CA ALA A 207 -4.69 12.53 -11.91
C ALA A 207 -5.42 11.19 -11.75
N HIS A 208 -4.96 10.31 -10.86
CA HIS A 208 -5.56 9.00 -10.65
C HIS A 208 -7.02 9.07 -10.17
N CYS A 209 -7.42 10.19 -9.56
CA CYS A 209 -8.81 10.44 -9.17
C CYS A 209 -9.77 10.43 -10.37
N PHE A 210 -9.29 10.77 -11.56
CA PHE A 210 -10.13 11.09 -12.72
C PHE A 210 -10.00 10.06 -13.85
N GLN A 211 -9.93 8.77 -13.52
CA GLN A 211 -9.77 7.69 -14.50
C GLN A 211 -11.09 6.96 -14.80
N TYR A 212 -11.08 6.14 -15.85
CA TYR A 212 -12.14 5.15 -16.05
C TYR A 212 -12.09 4.08 -14.97
N ASN A 213 -13.24 3.78 -14.37
CA ASN A 213 -13.36 2.76 -13.33
C ASN A 213 -14.11 1.54 -13.88
N GLU A 214 -13.46 0.38 -13.86
CA GLU A 214 -14.03 -0.86 -14.39
C GLU A 214 -15.20 -1.40 -13.56
N ASN A 215 -15.25 -1.11 -12.26
CA ASN A 215 -16.30 -1.63 -11.38
C ASN A 215 -17.61 -0.87 -11.59
N THR A 216 -17.54 0.45 -11.74
CA THR A 216 -18.71 1.29 -11.98
C THR A 216 -19.03 1.49 -13.46
N LYS A 217 -18.11 1.09 -14.36
CA LYS A 217 -18.19 1.33 -15.82
C LYS A 217 -18.35 2.81 -16.18
N ARG A 218 -17.78 3.70 -15.38
CA ARG A 218 -17.86 5.15 -15.57
C ARG A 218 -16.51 5.77 -15.83
N ASN A 219 -16.51 6.77 -16.70
CA ASN A 219 -15.36 7.64 -16.90
C ASN A 219 -15.37 8.79 -15.86
N TYR A 220 -14.48 8.76 -14.88
CA TYR A 220 -14.38 9.82 -13.88
C TYR A 220 -13.67 11.07 -14.39
N SER A 221 -13.17 11.12 -15.62
CA SER A 221 -12.72 12.38 -16.25
C SER A 221 -13.89 13.30 -16.64
N VAL A 222 -15.14 12.83 -16.58
CA VAL A 222 -16.32 13.61 -16.98
C VAL A 222 -16.72 14.59 -15.86
N PRO A 223 -16.69 15.92 -16.08
CA PRO A 223 -16.90 16.92 -15.03
C PRO A 223 -18.28 16.86 -14.32
N THR A 224 -19.32 16.39 -15.01
CA THR A 224 -20.68 16.32 -14.45
C THR A 224 -20.82 15.32 -13.32
N HIS A 225 -19.94 14.30 -13.27
CA HIS A 225 -19.88 13.29 -12.20
C HIS A 225 -19.35 13.85 -10.88
N TRP A 226 -18.81 15.06 -10.88
CA TRP A 226 -18.11 15.62 -9.73
C TRP A 226 -18.77 16.86 -9.17
N ARG A 227 -18.54 17.08 -7.88
CA ARG A 227 -18.72 18.36 -7.20
C ARG A 227 -17.49 18.66 -6.36
N ILE A 228 -17.27 19.95 -6.10
CA ILE A 228 -16.27 20.39 -5.13
C ILE A 228 -16.99 21.05 -3.96
N ARG A 229 -16.66 20.65 -2.72
CA ARG A 229 -17.02 21.42 -1.53
C ARG A 229 -15.81 22.17 -0.99
N VAL A 230 -15.99 23.45 -0.69
CA VAL A 230 -14.97 24.30 -0.05
C VAL A 230 -15.53 24.96 1.21
N GLY A 231 -14.66 25.33 2.15
CA GLY A 231 -15.07 26.11 3.32
C GLY A 231 -15.87 25.35 4.38
N SER A 232 -15.77 24.02 4.42
CA SER A 232 -16.34 23.20 5.50
C SER A 232 -15.26 22.41 6.22
N SER A 233 -15.40 22.26 7.53
CA SER A 233 -14.61 21.28 8.30
C SER A 233 -15.24 19.88 8.26
N TYR A 234 -16.46 19.76 7.73
CA TYR A 234 -17.24 18.52 7.78
C TYR A 234 -17.46 17.92 6.38
N ARG A 235 -17.20 16.62 6.26
CA ARG A 235 -17.29 15.83 5.03
C ARG A 235 -18.71 15.71 4.51
N THR A 236 -19.71 15.75 5.39
CA THR A 236 -21.13 15.53 5.03
C THR A 236 -21.98 16.80 4.97
N ARG A 237 -21.55 17.92 5.57
CA ARG A 237 -22.35 19.16 5.67
C ARG A 237 -21.53 20.45 5.56
N GLY A 238 -22.21 21.57 5.41
CA GLY A 238 -21.62 22.92 5.40
C GLY A 238 -20.82 23.24 4.13
N GLY A 239 -20.17 24.41 4.12
CA GLY A 239 -19.38 24.88 3.00
C GLY A 239 -20.20 25.25 1.76
N ALA A 240 -19.50 25.53 0.66
CA ALA A 240 -20.09 25.86 -0.62
C ALA A 240 -19.82 24.74 -1.64
N MET A 241 -20.86 24.33 -2.37
CA MET A 241 -20.78 23.32 -3.43
C MET A 241 -20.59 23.97 -4.80
N HIS A 242 -19.64 23.46 -5.58
CA HIS A 242 -19.30 23.94 -6.92
C HIS A 242 -19.39 22.82 -7.95
N LYS A 243 -19.92 23.14 -9.14
CA LYS A 243 -19.84 22.28 -10.33
C LYS A 243 -18.51 22.47 -11.01
N LEU A 244 -18.03 21.41 -11.68
CA LEU A 244 -16.82 21.45 -12.49
C LEU A 244 -17.16 21.85 -13.93
N LYS A 245 -16.28 22.64 -14.53
CA LYS A 245 -16.26 22.95 -15.97
C LYS A 245 -15.39 21.94 -16.72
N THR A 246 -14.24 21.59 -16.16
CA THR A 246 -13.23 20.77 -16.85
C THR A 246 -12.25 20.18 -15.85
N ILE A 247 -11.66 19.04 -16.23
CA ILE A 247 -10.59 18.35 -15.52
C ILE A 247 -9.45 18.19 -16.53
N ILE A 248 -8.23 18.55 -16.13
CA ILE A 248 -7.02 18.46 -16.95
C ILE A 248 -6.01 17.62 -16.18
N THR A 249 -5.81 16.37 -16.59
CA THR A 249 -4.71 15.54 -16.07
C THR A 249 -3.42 15.87 -16.81
N HIS A 250 -2.27 15.62 -16.19
CA HIS A 250 -0.98 15.70 -16.88
C HIS A 250 -0.97 14.79 -18.10
N GLU A 251 -0.43 15.29 -19.22
CA GLU A 251 -0.37 14.60 -20.51
C GLU A 251 0.36 13.25 -20.42
N ASP A 252 1.45 13.21 -19.66
CA ASP A 252 2.27 11.99 -19.45
C ASP A 252 1.86 11.19 -18.21
N PHE A 253 0.64 11.38 -17.69
CA PHE A 253 0.16 10.60 -16.55
C PHE A 253 0.03 9.11 -16.92
N ASN A 254 0.70 8.24 -16.17
CA ASN A 254 0.62 6.79 -16.36
C ASN A 254 -0.17 6.14 -15.22
N LYS A 255 -1.34 5.58 -15.54
CA LYS A 255 -2.22 4.93 -14.56
C LYS A 255 -1.66 3.65 -13.93
N TYR A 256 -0.72 2.96 -14.59
CA TYR A 256 -0.15 1.71 -14.10
C TYR A 256 0.98 1.96 -13.11
N TYR A 257 1.79 2.99 -13.37
CA TYR A 257 2.94 3.34 -12.53
C TYR A 257 2.70 4.55 -11.62
N TYR A 258 1.53 5.19 -11.72
CA TYR A 258 1.18 6.43 -11.02
C TYR A 258 2.19 7.57 -11.24
N THR A 259 2.86 7.57 -12.40
CA THR A 259 3.86 8.59 -12.74
C THR A 259 3.16 9.82 -13.27
N ASN A 260 3.66 11.01 -12.93
CA ASN A 260 3.04 12.29 -13.30
C ASN A 260 1.59 12.41 -12.80
N ASP A 261 1.32 11.89 -11.59
CA ASP A 261 0.00 11.87 -10.97
C ASP A 261 -0.42 13.26 -10.44
N ILE A 262 -0.78 14.14 -11.37
CA ILE A 262 -1.16 15.53 -11.09
C ILE A 262 -2.25 16.01 -12.05
N ALA A 263 -3.20 16.77 -11.52
CA ALA A 263 -4.32 17.29 -12.29
C ALA A 263 -4.74 18.69 -11.83
N ILE A 264 -5.32 19.45 -12.76
CA ILE A 264 -5.96 20.74 -12.52
C ILE A 264 -7.46 20.61 -12.80
N VAL A 265 -8.26 20.93 -11.80
CA VAL A 265 -9.70 20.94 -11.87
C VAL A 265 -10.20 22.38 -11.93
N ILE A 266 -11.12 22.66 -12.86
CA ILE A 266 -11.66 24.00 -13.10
C ILE A 266 -13.14 24.03 -12.73
N VAL A 267 -13.55 24.96 -11.86
CA VAL A 267 -14.95 25.14 -11.48
C VAL A 267 -15.71 26.05 -12.44
N SER A 268 -17.00 25.76 -12.67
CA SER A 268 -17.85 26.57 -13.56
C SER A 268 -18.09 27.97 -12.99
N LYS A 269 -18.32 28.06 -11.67
CA LYS A 269 -18.52 29.32 -10.94
C LYS A 269 -17.36 29.53 -9.97
N GLN A 270 -16.79 30.73 -9.99
CA GLN A 270 -15.66 31.10 -9.15
C GLN A 270 -15.96 30.98 -7.65
N PHE A 271 -14.94 30.61 -6.88
CA PHE A 271 -14.96 30.65 -5.42
C PHE A 271 -15.07 32.08 -4.93
N THR A 272 -15.76 32.26 -3.80
CA THR A 272 -15.80 33.52 -3.06
C THR A 272 -14.85 33.39 -1.87
N PHE A 273 -13.73 34.09 -1.92
CA PHE A 273 -12.71 34.01 -0.88
C PHE A 273 -13.18 34.67 0.42
N ASN A 274 -12.85 34.03 1.54
CA ASN A 274 -13.18 34.44 2.90
C ASN A 274 -12.22 33.75 3.90
N ASN A 275 -12.54 33.77 5.19
CA ASN A 275 -11.69 33.15 6.21
C ASN A 275 -11.55 31.63 6.08
N ASN A 276 -12.53 30.95 5.47
CA ASN A 276 -12.58 29.51 5.29
C ASN A 276 -12.30 29.05 3.85
N VAL A 277 -12.16 29.97 2.90
CA VAL A 277 -11.88 29.70 1.49
C VAL A 277 -10.81 30.68 1.01
N LYS A 278 -9.58 30.20 0.78
CA LYS A 278 -8.44 31.01 0.37
C LYS A 278 -7.64 30.32 -0.71
N GLN A 279 -6.86 31.13 -1.42
CA GLN A 279 -5.86 30.67 -2.36
C GLN A 279 -4.63 30.10 -1.63
N SER A 280 -4.12 28.97 -2.12
CA SER A 280 -2.88 28.36 -1.67
C SER A 280 -1.65 28.87 -2.41
N THR A 281 -0.47 28.55 -1.87
CA THR A 281 0.82 28.75 -2.53
C THR A 281 1.51 27.39 -2.69
N ILE A 282 1.96 27.10 -3.90
CA ILE A 282 2.76 25.92 -4.20
C ILE A 282 4.25 26.25 -4.10
N ILE A 283 5.07 25.24 -3.80
CA ILE A 283 6.52 25.39 -3.79
C ILE A 283 7.05 25.80 -5.18
N LYS A 284 8.22 26.44 -5.23
CA LYS A 284 8.89 26.80 -6.49
C LYS A 284 9.45 25.55 -7.19
N GLN A 285 9.52 25.61 -8.52
CA GLN A 285 10.12 24.58 -9.36
C GLN A 285 11.53 24.18 -8.87
N GLY A 286 11.79 22.87 -8.79
CA GLY A 286 13.10 22.29 -8.49
C GLY A 286 13.59 22.47 -7.06
N VAL A 287 12.79 23.03 -6.16
CA VAL A 287 13.16 23.12 -4.74
C VAL A 287 13.05 21.75 -4.09
N GLU A 288 14.11 21.35 -3.41
CA GLU A 288 14.19 20.15 -2.59
C GLU A 288 13.88 20.46 -1.12
N ILE A 289 13.21 19.53 -0.45
CA ILE A 289 12.95 19.59 0.98
C ILE A 289 13.90 18.62 1.67
N ASN A 290 14.57 19.08 2.74
CA ASN A 290 15.49 18.24 3.48
C ASN A 290 14.77 17.03 4.09
N VAL A 291 15.45 15.89 4.11
CA VAL A 291 15.03 14.68 4.85
C VAL A 291 14.74 15.04 6.31
N ASP A 292 13.80 14.32 6.91
CA ASP A 292 13.29 14.53 8.28
C ASP A 292 12.56 15.86 8.52
N SER A 293 12.39 16.69 7.49
CA SER A 293 11.58 17.91 7.61
C SER A 293 10.13 17.55 7.96
N PRO A 294 9.53 18.17 9.00
CA PRO A 294 8.15 17.92 9.36
C PRO A 294 7.19 18.60 8.38
N CYS A 295 6.24 17.82 7.89
CA CYS A 295 5.21 18.22 6.94
C CYS A 295 3.83 17.92 7.51
N GLN A 296 2.85 18.76 7.17
CA GLN A 296 1.46 18.61 7.62
C GLN A 296 0.66 17.96 6.50
N LEU A 297 0.08 16.79 6.78
CA LEU A 297 -0.95 16.18 5.95
C LEU A 297 -2.31 16.57 6.51
N VAL A 298 -3.25 16.92 5.64
CA VAL A 298 -4.58 17.40 6.02
C VAL A 298 -5.63 16.80 5.08
N GLY A 299 -6.72 16.26 5.64
CA GLY A 299 -7.79 15.71 4.82
C GLY A 299 -8.89 14.97 5.61
N TRP A 300 -9.69 14.21 4.87
CA TRP A 300 -10.83 13.44 5.37
C TRP A 300 -10.69 11.94 5.07
N GLY A 301 -9.47 11.48 4.83
CA GLY A 301 -9.19 10.08 4.60
C GLY A 301 -9.43 9.22 5.84
N VAL A 302 -9.58 7.93 5.61
CA VAL A 302 -9.83 6.96 6.68
C VAL A 302 -8.70 6.96 7.72
N LEU A 303 -9.08 6.82 8.99
CA LEU A 303 -8.16 6.86 10.13
C LEU A 303 -7.69 5.50 10.61
N GLU A 304 -8.22 4.42 10.03
CA GLU A 304 -7.81 3.05 10.30
C GLU A 304 -8.04 2.26 9.00
N PRO A 305 -7.27 1.20 8.73
CA PRO A 305 -7.57 0.28 7.63
C PRO A 305 -9.03 -0.17 7.73
N ASP A 306 -9.77 -0.08 6.62
CA ASP A 306 -11.20 -0.42 6.51
C ASP A 306 -12.16 0.35 7.43
N GLY A 307 -11.65 1.38 8.13
CA GLY A 307 -12.44 2.27 8.96
C GLY A 307 -13.25 3.29 8.15
N PRO A 308 -14.32 3.88 8.72
CA PRO A 308 -15.06 4.93 8.04
C PRO A 308 -14.23 6.21 7.90
N GLN A 309 -14.47 6.96 6.84
CA GLN A 309 -13.92 8.31 6.71
C GLN A 309 -14.47 9.21 7.82
N PRO A 310 -13.61 9.93 8.56
CA PRO A 310 -14.04 10.84 9.60
C PRO A 310 -14.93 11.94 8.99
N ASP A 311 -15.98 12.32 9.71
CA ASP A 311 -16.79 13.46 9.26
C ASP A 311 -16.04 14.78 9.46
N GLN A 312 -15.36 14.95 10.60
CA GLN A 312 -14.55 16.13 10.86
C GLN A 312 -13.17 16.04 10.19
N LEU A 313 -12.71 17.13 9.59
CA LEU A 313 -11.39 17.28 8.99
C LEU A 313 -10.28 16.92 9.99
N GLN A 314 -9.27 16.21 9.51
CA GLN A 314 -8.13 15.74 10.30
C GLN A 314 -6.84 16.34 9.77
N HIS A 315 -5.83 16.40 10.64
CA HIS A 315 -4.46 16.67 10.23
C HIS A 315 -3.47 15.79 11.00
N THR A 316 -2.29 15.58 10.42
CA THR A 316 -1.19 14.89 11.09
C THR A 316 0.16 15.41 10.63
N ILE A 317 1.23 15.02 11.31
CA ILE A 317 2.61 15.36 10.97
C ILE A 317 3.32 14.13 10.44
N LEU A 318 3.92 14.27 9.26
CA LEU A 318 4.77 13.29 8.61
C LEU A 318 6.15 13.89 8.39
N ASN A 319 7.18 13.06 8.33
CA ASN A 319 8.52 13.52 7.99
C ASN A 319 8.87 13.13 6.56
N ILE A 320 9.62 13.99 5.87
CA ILE A 320 10.18 13.66 4.56
C ILE A 320 11.15 12.48 4.69
N ILE A 321 10.94 11.47 3.86
CA ILE A 321 11.81 10.29 3.78
C ILE A 321 12.81 10.49 2.65
N ASP A 322 14.05 10.05 2.89
CA ASP A 322 15.10 10.03 1.87
C ASP A 322 14.64 9.24 0.63
N HIS A 323 14.84 9.83 -0.53
CA HIS A 323 14.36 9.27 -1.80
C HIS A 323 14.96 7.89 -2.09
N LYS A 324 16.26 7.69 -1.82
CA LYS A 324 16.94 6.42 -2.08
C LYS A 324 16.46 5.33 -1.13
N ILE A 325 16.16 5.69 0.12
CA ILE A 325 15.54 4.76 1.06
C ILE A 325 14.16 4.34 0.55
N CYS A 326 13.35 5.30 0.12
CA CYS A 326 12.02 5.00 -0.42
C CYS A 326 12.09 4.10 -1.67
N GLU A 327 12.94 4.47 -2.64
CA GLU A 327 13.19 3.71 -3.86
C GLU A 327 13.65 2.28 -3.55
N TYR A 328 14.65 2.13 -2.67
CA TYR A 328 15.14 0.82 -2.25
C TYR A 328 14.02 -0.04 -1.66
N ARG A 329 13.20 0.51 -0.76
CA ARG A 329 12.12 -0.25 -0.13
C ARG A 329 11.08 -0.67 -1.16
N TYR A 330 10.63 0.23 -2.03
CA TYR A 330 9.65 -0.11 -3.07
C TYR A 330 10.19 -1.06 -4.14
N SER A 331 11.50 -1.07 -4.38
CA SER A 331 12.14 -2.03 -5.29
C SER A 331 11.97 -3.49 -4.84
N THR A 332 11.82 -3.75 -3.53
CA THR A 332 11.62 -5.11 -3.00
C THR A 332 10.30 -5.74 -3.45
N ILE A 333 9.37 -4.94 -3.97
CA ILE A 333 8.08 -5.37 -4.53
C ILE A 333 7.94 -5.02 -6.01
N GLY A 334 9.05 -4.67 -6.67
CA GLY A 334 9.09 -4.34 -8.10
C GLY A 334 8.47 -2.99 -8.47
N ALA A 335 8.19 -2.12 -7.50
CA ALA A 335 7.72 -0.76 -7.75
C ALA A 335 8.90 0.20 -7.93
N VAL A 336 8.75 1.15 -8.86
CA VAL A 336 9.78 2.14 -9.19
C VAL A 336 9.34 3.51 -8.70
N ILE A 337 10.15 4.12 -7.84
CA ILE A 337 9.95 5.49 -7.37
C ILE A 337 10.75 6.43 -8.26
N GLN A 338 10.09 7.40 -8.88
CA GLN A 338 10.73 8.34 -9.83
C GLN A 338 11.05 9.68 -9.18
N ASP A 339 11.96 10.46 -9.78
CA ASP A 339 12.31 11.82 -9.33
C ASP A 339 11.12 12.80 -9.21
N SER A 340 10.03 12.51 -9.92
CA SER A 340 8.76 13.24 -9.86
C SER A 340 7.92 12.90 -8.62
N MET A 341 8.39 11.97 -7.80
CA MET A 341 7.76 11.47 -6.57
C MET A 341 8.62 11.83 -5.35
N MET A 342 7.97 11.92 -4.20
CA MET A 342 8.60 12.08 -2.90
C MET A 342 7.89 11.23 -1.86
N CYS A 343 8.59 10.83 -0.81
CA CYS A 343 8.02 9.98 0.22
C CYS A 343 7.96 10.71 1.56
N ALA A 344 6.91 10.45 2.32
CA ALA A 344 6.75 10.98 3.66
C ALA A 344 6.08 9.96 4.56
N GLY A 345 6.42 9.98 5.85
CA GLY A 345 5.83 9.07 6.82
C GLY A 345 6.77 8.79 7.98
N ARG A 346 6.60 7.61 8.58
CA ARG A 346 7.48 7.07 9.61
C ARG A 346 8.00 5.71 9.17
N LEU A 347 9.31 5.53 9.19
CA LEU A 347 9.93 4.25 8.89
C LEU A 347 10.05 3.40 10.16
N ASP A 348 10.03 2.09 9.94
CA ASP A 348 10.29 1.01 10.90
C ASP A 348 9.28 0.90 12.04
N THR A 349 8.28 1.78 12.04
CA THR A 349 7.14 1.78 12.97
C THR A 349 5.90 2.20 12.20
N ALA A 350 4.79 1.46 12.35
CA ALA A 350 3.52 1.85 11.75
C ALA A 350 3.13 3.24 12.25
N GLY A 351 2.51 4.10 11.44
CA GLY A 351 2.28 5.48 11.85
C GLY A 351 1.31 6.23 10.97
N PRO A 352 1.14 7.54 11.22
CA PRO A 352 0.26 8.37 10.41
C PRO A 352 0.72 8.38 8.95
N ASP A 353 -0.25 8.45 8.03
CA ASP A 353 -0.03 8.52 6.58
C ASP A 353 -1.30 9.04 5.88
N GLY A 354 -1.21 9.33 4.59
CA GLY A 354 -2.36 9.57 3.72
C GLY A 354 -3.09 8.27 3.39
N CYS A 355 -4.41 8.30 3.40
CA CYS A 355 -5.22 7.12 3.13
C CYS A 355 -6.43 7.41 2.24
N PHE A 356 -7.30 6.41 2.05
CA PHE A 356 -8.48 6.49 1.18
C PHE A 356 -9.32 7.74 1.47
N GLY A 357 -9.42 8.66 0.50
CA GLY A 357 -10.11 9.95 0.64
C GLY A 357 -9.18 11.15 0.74
N ASP A 358 -7.89 10.96 0.99
CA ASP A 358 -6.88 12.01 0.99
C ASP A 358 -6.18 12.17 -0.37
N SER A 359 -6.36 11.22 -1.30
CA SER A 359 -5.80 11.25 -2.66
C SER A 359 -5.94 12.62 -3.33
N GLY A 360 -4.84 13.18 -3.83
CA GLY A 360 -4.77 14.53 -4.41
C GLY A 360 -4.76 15.66 -3.38
N GLY A 361 -4.91 15.37 -2.10
CA GLY A 361 -4.80 16.29 -0.98
C GLY A 361 -3.35 16.68 -0.69
N PRO A 362 -3.14 17.80 0.04
CA PRO A 362 -1.82 18.38 0.20
C PRO A 362 -0.99 17.73 1.31
N LEU A 363 0.31 17.62 1.03
CA LEU A 363 1.36 17.63 2.02
C LEU A 363 1.96 19.05 2.09
N PHE A 364 1.88 19.69 3.26
CA PHE A 364 2.38 21.05 3.47
C PHE A 364 3.73 21.08 4.18
N TYR A 365 4.66 21.89 3.67
CA TYR A 365 5.89 22.27 4.38
C TYR A 365 5.92 23.79 4.56
N LYS A 366 5.94 24.25 5.82
CA LYS A 366 5.91 25.69 6.16
C LYS A 366 4.79 26.47 5.45
N GLY A 367 3.61 25.84 5.30
CA GLY A 367 2.43 26.42 4.66
C GLY A 367 2.43 26.37 3.12
N LEU A 368 3.48 25.86 2.48
CA LEU A 368 3.56 25.65 1.03
C LEU A 368 3.12 24.22 0.69
N VAL A 369 2.39 24.04 -0.41
CA VAL A 369 2.10 22.71 -0.93
C VAL A 369 3.37 22.15 -1.57
N VAL A 370 3.88 21.03 -1.03
CA VAL A 370 5.10 20.38 -1.52
C VAL A 370 4.83 19.01 -2.12
N GLY A 371 3.78 18.33 -1.67
CA GLY A 371 3.38 17.02 -2.16
C GLY A 371 1.86 16.92 -2.35
N LEU A 372 1.43 15.97 -3.19
CA LEU A 372 0.05 15.53 -3.30
C LEU A 372 -0.03 14.04 -2.97
N VAL A 373 -0.99 13.62 -2.14
CA VAL A 373 -1.19 12.19 -1.83
C VAL A 373 -1.44 11.42 -3.14
N SER A 374 -0.62 10.42 -3.43
CA SER A 374 -0.71 9.64 -4.68
C SER A 374 -1.01 8.17 -4.41
N PHE A 375 -0.05 7.41 -3.89
CA PHE A 375 -0.22 5.99 -3.61
C PHE A 375 0.62 5.55 -2.40
N GLY A 376 0.38 4.32 -1.94
CA GLY A 376 1.14 3.67 -0.89
C GLY A 376 0.96 2.15 -1.01
N TYR A 377 1.81 1.36 -0.35
CA TYR A 377 1.57 -0.09 -0.27
C TYR A 377 0.33 -0.38 0.58
N SER A 378 0.27 0.25 1.75
CA SER A 378 -0.90 0.34 2.62
C SER A 378 -0.73 1.57 3.51
N CYS A 379 -1.83 2.08 4.03
CA CYS A 379 -1.80 3.29 4.85
C CYS A 379 -1.02 3.06 6.13
N GLY A 380 -0.03 3.91 6.41
CA GLY A 380 0.72 3.87 7.65
C GLY A 380 1.66 2.67 7.77
N HIS A 381 2.05 2.07 6.64
CA HIS A 381 2.90 0.89 6.65
C HIS A 381 4.30 1.19 7.21
N LYS A 382 4.75 0.34 8.15
CA LYS A 382 6.06 0.51 8.79
C LYS A 382 7.25 0.43 7.83
N TYR A 383 7.12 -0.33 6.74
CA TYR A 383 8.21 -0.52 5.79
C TYR A 383 8.06 0.39 4.56
N TYR A 384 6.85 0.61 4.07
CA TYR A 384 6.61 1.31 2.80
C TYR A 384 6.02 2.67 3.12
N PRO A 385 6.80 3.76 3.08
CA PRO A 385 6.26 5.10 3.36
C PRO A 385 5.25 5.51 2.28
N GLY A 386 4.31 6.41 2.60
CA GLY A 386 3.42 6.98 1.62
C GLY A 386 4.17 7.72 0.52
N VAL A 387 3.70 7.59 -0.72
CA VAL A 387 4.26 8.21 -1.91
C VAL A 387 3.37 9.37 -2.37
N TYR A 388 4.01 10.50 -2.60
CA TYR A 388 3.39 11.76 -2.94
C TYR A 388 3.94 12.28 -4.25
N THR A 389 3.10 12.89 -5.08
CA THR A 389 3.56 13.62 -6.27
C THR A 389 4.35 14.84 -5.82
N LYS A 390 5.60 14.97 -6.27
CA LYS A 390 6.52 16.05 -5.88
C LYS A 390 6.16 17.35 -6.61
N VAL A 391 5.49 18.28 -5.95
CA VAL A 391 4.94 19.49 -6.59
C VAL A 391 6.03 20.41 -7.17
N SER A 392 7.23 20.43 -6.58
CA SER A 392 8.36 21.18 -7.13
C SER A 392 8.83 20.64 -8.49
N HIS A 393 8.53 19.39 -8.84
CA HIS A 393 8.78 18.83 -10.16
C HIS A 393 7.81 19.39 -11.22
N PHE A 394 6.55 19.69 -10.82
CA PHE A 394 5.47 20.06 -11.74
C PHE A 394 5.04 21.53 -11.66
N THR A 395 5.74 22.38 -10.91
CA THR A 395 5.32 23.76 -10.66
C THR A 395 5.10 24.54 -11.96
N ASN A 396 6.01 24.41 -12.92
CA ASN A 396 5.90 25.07 -14.22
C ASN A 396 4.69 24.55 -15.02
N TRP A 397 4.44 23.24 -15.00
CA TRP A 397 3.26 22.65 -15.63
C TRP A 397 1.98 23.21 -15.01
N VAL A 398 1.88 23.22 -13.67
CA VAL A 398 0.72 23.77 -12.94
C VAL A 398 0.46 25.23 -13.33
N VAL A 399 1.51 26.08 -13.28
CA VAL A 399 1.38 27.50 -13.61
C VAL A 399 0.96 27.71 -15.07
N ASN A 400 1.52 26.95 -16.01
CA ASN A 400 1.19 27.05 -17.42
C ASN A 400 -0.24 26.59 -17.70
N THR A 401 -0.68 25.49 -17.09
CA THR A 401 -2.05 24.96 -17.23
C THR A 401 -3.07 25.94 -16.66
N VAL A 402 -2.82 26.53 -15.49
CA VAL A 402 -3.70 27.57 -14.90
C VAL A 402 -3.74 28.82 -15.79
N LYS A 403 -2.60 29.28 -16.32
CA LYS A 403 -2.56 30.47 -17.19
C LYS A 403 -3.33 30.29 -18.49
N LYS A 404 -3.26 29.10 -19.10
CA LYS A 404 -3.95 28.78 -20.37
C LYS A 404 -5.47 28.65 -20.21
N ASN A 405 -5.99 28.44 -18.99
CA ASN A 405 -7.39 28.05 -18.77
C ASN A 405 -8.16 28.95 -17.77
N LYS A 406 -8.00 30.27 -17.86
CA LYS A 406 -8.57 31.25 -16.91
C LYS A 406 -10.10 31.22 -16.74
#